data_AF-A0A7K0J0E3-F1
#
_entry.id   AF-A0A7K0J0E3-F1
#
_cell.length_a   1.000
_cell.length_b   1.000
_cell.length_c   1.000
_cell.angle_alpha   90.00
_cell.angle_beta   90.00
_cell.angle_gamma   90.00
#
_symmetry.space_group_name_H-M   'P 1'
#
loop_
_entity.id
_entity.type
_entity.pdbx_description
1 polymer ?
#
loop_
_entity_poly.entity_id
_entity_poly.type
_entity_poly.pdbx_seq_one_letter_code
_entity_poly.pdbx_strand_id
1 'polypeptide(L)'
;MKHLGDILVEADIISKKTLERALERQKTDKKRLGVVLEEMGVITEEELTEALSKQFNFKTIKNFVGHNYTQELLEMLPADFAMKKLVFPLKKKDSMLAVAITDPFDLETMEMLSRITGLQVIPVLATRKEILEAISVHYLKSSSGEGGEAILVAEDSLPVATLIQVSLVKEGYKVILAHDGLEALKLALSERPKLIITDSVMPRMDGYGLLRAIKANPMTSEIPIIMLTSKASTEDEQKALEFGFSDFIPKPVQPIRVVSRVKHVLEMTKKFRR
;
A
#
# COMPACT_ATOMS: atom_id res chain seq x y z
N MET A 1 -19.12 -22.19 -14.29
CA MET A 1 -17.95 -21.30 -14.46
C MET A 1 -16.71 -22.12 -14.14
N LYS A 2 -15.63 -22.02 -14.95
CA LYS A 2 -14.34 -22.63 -14.59
C LYS A 2 -13.76 -21.88 -13.39
N HIS A 3 -13.20 -22.60 -12.41
CA HIS A 3 -12.54 -21.96 -11.27
C HIS A 3 -11.17 -21.43 -11.70
N LEU A 4 -10.69 -20.36 -11.06
CA LEU A 4 -9.38 -19.74 -11.33
C LEU A 4 -8.25 -20.79 -11.41
N GLY A 5 -8.29 -21.77 -10.53
CA GLY A 5 -7.31 -22.85 -10.51
C GLY A 5 -7.25 -23.66 -11.80
N ASP A 6 -8.40 -24.05 -12.35
CA ASP A 6 -8.47 -24.84 -13.58
C ASP A 6 -7.91 -24.05 -14.77
N ILE A 7 -8.15 -22.74 -14.79
CA ILE A 7 -7.69 -21.83 -15.85
C ILE A 7 -6.16 -21.76 -15.87
N LEU A 8 -5.54 -21.67 -14.69
CA LEU A 8 -4.09 -21.61 -14.57
C LEU A 8 -3.41 -22.94 -14.92
N VAL A 9 -4.09 -24.07 -14.68
CA VAL A 9 -3.60 -25.39 -15.10
C VAL A 9 -3.73 -25.56 -16.62
N GLU A 10 -4.86 -25.19 -17.20
CA GLU A 10 -5.09 -25.27 -18.65
C GLU A 10 -4.15 -24.35 -19.45
N ALA A 11 -3.75 -23.23 -18.87
CA ALA A 11 -2.78 -22.31 -19.45
C ALA A 11 -1.31 -22.75 -19.25
N ASP A 12 -1.06 -23.93 -18.66
CA ASP A 12 0.27 -24.46 -18.33
C ASP A 12 1.11 -23.55 -17.42
N ILE A 13 0.44 -22.66 -16.66
CA ILE A 13 1.09 -21.74 -15.71
C ILE A 13 1.42 -22.46 -14.40
N ILE A 14 0.52 -23.35 -13.95
CA ILE A 14 0.74 -24.17 -12.75
C ILE A 14 0.37 -25.63 -13.00
N SER A 15 1.03 -26.55 -12.28
CA SER A 15 0.64 -27.96 -12.32
C SER A 15 -0.62 -28.23 -11.50
N LYS A 16 -1.36 -29.31 -11.83
CA LYS A 16 -2.49 -29.78 -11.01
C LYS A 16 -2.10 -30.04 -9.55
N LYS A 17 -0.90 -30.59 -9.33
CA LYS A 17 -0.33 -30.80 -7.99
C LYS A 17 -0.08 -29.48 -7.26
N THR A 18 0.35 -28.44 -7.98
CA THR A 18 0.53 -27.09 -7.42
C THR A 18 -0.81 -26.50 -7.00
N LEU A 19 -1.84 -26.64 -7.84
CA LEU A 19 -3.19 -26.19 -7.54
C LEU A 19 -3.77 -26.87 -6.28
N GLU A 20 -3.62 -28.19 -6.15
CA GLU A 20 -4.07 -28.94 -4.97
C GLU A 20 -3.44 -28.38 -3.68
N ARG A 21 -2.12 -28.16 -3.67
CA ARG A 21 -1.40 -27.58 -2.52
C ARG A 21 -1.86 -26.15 -2.21
N ALA A 22 -2.12 -25.35 -3.24
CA ALA A 22 -2.61 -23.98 -3.08
C ALA A 22 -4.03 -23.95 -2.48
N LEU A 23 -4.93 -24.83 -2.93
CA LEU A 23 -6.29 -24.96 -2.40
C LEU A 23 -6.29 -25.42 -0.93
N GLU A 24 -5.40 -26.32 -0.54
CA GLU A 24 -5.22 -26.72 0.87
C GLU A 24 -4.82 -25.53 1.73
N ARG A 25 -3.82 -24.75 1.30
CA ARG A 25 -3.38 -23.54 2.01
C ARG A 25 -4.44 -22.45 2.05
N GLN A 26 -5.21 -22.31 0.97
CA GLN A 26 -6.33 -21.37 0.89
C GLN A 26 -7.38 -21.61 1.97
N LYS A 27 -7.69 -22.89 2.27
CA LYS A 27 -8.66 -23.25 3.32
C LYS A 27 -8.19 -22.83 4.71
N THR A 28 -6.89 -22.91 4.97
CA THR A 28 -6.28 -22.50 6.24
C THR A 28 -6.27 -20.98 6.38
N ASP A 29 -5.85 -20.27 5.33
CA ASP A 29 -5.54 -18.84 5.42
C ASP A 29 -6.72 -17.93 5.06
N LYS A 30 -7.85 -18.48 4.57
CA LYS A 30 -9.03 -17.76 4.05
C LYS A 30 -8.70 -16.68 2.99
N LYS A 31 -7.58 -16.82 2.29
CA LYS A 31 -7.14 -15.90 1.23
C LYS A 31 -7.80 -16.25 -0.12
N ARG A 32 -7.70 -15.36 -1.10
CA ARG A 32 -8.04 -15.69 -2.51
C ARG A 32 -6.95 -16.58 -3.10
N LEU A 33 -7.34 -17.53 -3.97
CA LEU A 33 -6.42 -18.51 -4.56
C LEU A 33 -5.23 -17.86 -5.30
N GLY A 34 -5.48 -16.78 -6.05
CA GLY A 34 -4.41 -16.04 -6.74
C GLY A 34 -3.33 -15.53 -5.79
N VAL A 35 -3.72 -14.92 -4.66
CA VAL A 35 -2.79 -14.43 -3.63
C VAL A 35 -1.98 -15.58 -3.02
N VAL A 36 -2.60 -16.74 -2.80
CA VAL A 36 -1.89 -17.92 -2.27
C VAL A 36 -0.85 -18.42 -3.26
N LEU A 37 -1.18 -18.45 -4.55
CA LEU A 37 -0.26 -18.88 -5.61
C LEU A 37 0.92 -17.90 -5.76
N GLU A 38 0.68 -16.60 -5.67
CA GLU A 38 1.74 -15.59 -5.66
C GLU A 38 2.67 -15.74 -4.45
N GLU A 39 2.12 -15.91 -3.24
CA GLU A 39 2.90 -16.14 -2.02
C GLU A 39 3.70 -17.45 -2.05
N MET A 40 3.25 -18.42 -2.85
CA MET A 40 3.99 -19.67 -3.10
C MET A 40 5.11 -19.49 -4.15
N GLY A 41 5.18 -18.34 -4.83
CA GLY A 41 6.14 -18.05 -5.89
C GLY A 41 5.93 -18.89 -7.15
N VAL A 42 4.72 -19.42 -7.34
CA VAL A 42 4.40 -20.28 -8.50
C VAL A 42 3.76 -19.53 -9.65
N ILE A 43 3.38 -18.27 -9.44
CA ILE A 43 2.82 -17.38 -10.45
C ILE A 43 3.18 -15.93 -10.11
N THR A 44 3.32 -15.09 -11.13
CA THR A 44 3.47 -13.63 -11.03
C THR A 44 2.14 -12.89 -11.22
N GLU A 45 2.04 -11.64 -10.76
CA GLU A 45 0.84 -10.79 -10.98
C GLU A 45 0.55 -10.63 -12.49
N GLU A 46 1.60 -10.56 -13.32
CA GLU A 46 1.50 -10.44 -14.77
C GLU A 46 0.94 -11.71 -15.42
N GLU A 47 1.42 -12.89 -15.04
CA GLU A 47 0.92 -14.17 -15.55
C GLU A 47 -0.54 -14.40 -15.16
N LEU A 48 -0.90 -14.06 -13.91
CA LEU A 48 -2.28 -14.14 -13.44
C LEU A 48 -3.20 -13.22 -14.25
N THR A 49 -2.76 -11.98 -14.47
CA THR A 49 -3.49 -10.97 -15.26
C THR A 49 -3.68 -11.44 -16.71
N GLU A 50 -2.65 -12.00 -17.32
CA GLU A 50 -2.70 -12.51 -18.70
C GLU A 50 -3.62 -13.73 -18.84
N ALA A 51 -3.59 -14.66 -17.88
CA ALA A 51 -4.48 -15.82 -17.87
C ALA A 51 -5.95 -15.41 -17.76
N LEU A 52 -6.26 -14.49 -16.85
CA LEU A 52 -7.61 -13.95 -16.67
C LEU A 52 -8.11 -13.21 -17.92
N SER A 53 -7.23 -12.43 -18.55
CA SER A 53 -7.52 -11.73 -19.80
C SER A 53 -7.86 -12.68 -20.93
N LYS A 54 -7.01 -13.69 -21.19
CA LYS A 54 -7.22 -14.66 -22.28
C LYS A 54 -8.50 -15.48 -22.08
N GLN A 55 -8.75 -15.94 -20.87
CA GLN A 55 -9.87 -16.85 -20.60
C GLN A 55 -11.24 -16.16 -20.65
N PHE A 56 -11.32 -14.92 -20.18
CA PHE A 56 -12.59 -14.20 -20.04
C PHE A 56 -12.72 -12.98 -20.95
N ASN A 57 -11.74 -12.79 -21.84
CA ASN A 57 -11.68 -11.70 -22.81
C ASN A 57 -11.72 -10.30 -22.16
N PHE A 58 -11.13 -10.17 -20.97
CA PHE A 58 -10.94 -8.86 -20.34
C PHE A 58 -9.78 -8.12 -20.99
N LYS A 59 -9.95 -6.80 -21.17
CA LYS A 59 -8.84 -5.93 -21.58
C LYS A 59 -7.83 -5.84 -20.43
N THR A 60 -6.55 -5.81 -20.78
CA THR A 60 -5.46 -5.51 -19.86
C THR A 60 -4.94 -4.11 -20.14
N ILE A 61 -4.33 -3.50 -19.13
CA ILE A 61 -3.56 -2.27 -19.28
C ILE A 61 -2.23 -2.41 -18.56
N LYS A 62 -1.19 -1.80 -19.11
CA LYS A 62 0.16 -1.71 -18.54
C LYS A 62 0.66 -0.27 -18.72
N ASN A 63 1.64 0.14 -17.91
CA ASN A 63 2.32 1.42 -17.96
C ASN A 63 1.40 2.66 -17.85
N PHE A 64 0.22 2.51 -17.23
CA PHE A 64 -0.76 3.59 -17.13
C PHE A 64 -0.43 4.61 -16.03
N VAL A 65 0.49 4.29 -15.13
CA VAL A 65 0.98 5.20 -14.08
C VAL A 65 1.48 6.52 -14.66
N GLY A 66 2.15 6.49 -15.82
CA GLY A 66 2.70 7.68 -16.48
C GLY A 66 1.69 8.50 -17.27
N HIS A 67 0.43 8.07 -17.38
CA HIS A 67 -0.59 8.81 -18.10
C HIS A 67 -1.07 10.03 -17.30
N ASN A 68 -1.63 11.02 -18.02
CA ASN A 68 -2.26 12.17 -17.40
C ASN A 68 -3.75 11.91 -17.19
N TYR A 69 -4.21 12.13 -15.96
CA TYR A 69 -5.61 11.99 -15.57
C TYR A 69 -6.15 13.34 -15.10
N THR A 70 -7.38 13.68 -15.53
CA THR A 70 -8.06 14.90 -15.11
C THR A 70 -8.52 14.78 -13.66
N GLN A 71 -8.50 15.88 -12.92
CA GLN A 71 -8.98 15.91 -11.53
C GLN A 71 -10.44 15.43 -11.40
N GLU A 72 -11.33 15.83 -12.32
CA GLU A 72 -12.73 15.35 -12.36
C GLU A 72 -12.83 13.82 -12.40
N LEU A 73 -11.92 13.15 -13.13
CA LEU A 73 -11.90 11.69 -13.25
C LEU A 73 -11.43 11.02 -11.96
N LEU A 74 -10.40 11.59 -11.33
CA LEU A 74 -9.87 11.07 -10.06
C LEU A 74 -10.89 11.25 -8.93
N GLU A 75 -11.59 12.38 -8.89
CA GLU A 75 -12.62 12.69 -7.88
C GLU A 75 -13.84 11.79 -7.95
N MET A 76 -14.05 11.07 -9.06
CA MET A 76 -15.12 10.06 -9.16
C MET A 76 -14.95 8.91 -8.16
N LEU A 77 -13.71 8.61 -7.78
CA LEU A 77 -13.37 7.54 -6.85
C LEU A 77 -12.52 8.12 -5.72
N PRO A 78 -13.02 8.17 -4.47
CA PRO A 78 -12.21 8.57 -3.32
C PRO A 78 -10.94 7.73 -3.20
N ALA A 79 -9.81 8.36 -2.83
CA ALA A 79 -8.50 7.69 -2.76
C ALA A 79 -8.50 6.48 -1.80
N ASP A 80 -9.23 6.58 -0.68
CA ASP A 80 -9.37 5.49 0.28
C ASP A 80 -10.20 4.32 -0.26
N PHE A 81 -11.24 4.62 -1.05
CA PHE A 81 -11.99 3.61 -1.79
C PHE A 81 -11.11 2.93 -2.84
N ALA A 82 -10.42 3.72 -3.68
CA ALA A 82 -9.49 3.25 -4.70
C ALA A 82 -8.43 2.31 -4.10
N MET A 83 -7.86 2.70 -2.96
CA MET A 83 -6.88 1.91 -2.23
C MET A 83 -7.47 0.63 -1.61
N LYS A 84 -8.57 0.74 -0.87
CA LYS A 84 -9.16 -0.39 -0.15
C LYS A 84 -9.66 -1.46 -1.12
N LYS A 85 -10.23 -1.05 -2.24
CA LYS A 85 -10.76 -1.95 -3.28
C LYS A 85 -9.74 -2.28 -4.36
N LEU A 86 -8.53 -1.71 -4.31
CA LEU A 86 -7.48 -1.86 -5.31
C LEU A 86 -8.00 -1.60 -6.73
N VAL A 87 -8.54 -0.39 -6.93
CA VAL A 87 -9.11 0.07 -8.19
C VAL A 87 -8.58 1.46 -8.56
N PHE A 88 -8.51 1.78 -9.85
CA PHE A 88 -8.08 3.10 -10.32
C PHE A 88 -8.88 3.55 -11.56
N PRO A 89 -9.40 4.80 -11.61
CA PRO A 89 -10.19 5.25 -12.75
C PRO A 89 -9.28 5.57 -13.95
N LEU A 90 -9.52 4.93 -15.09
CA LEU A 90 -8.69 5.07 -16.29
C LEU A 90 -9.24 6.09 -17.28
N LYS A 91 -10.55 6.03 -17.52
CA LYS A 91 -11.20 6.89 -18.51
C LYS A 91 -12.71 6.90 -18.33
N LYS A 92 -13.31 8.09 -18.35
CA LYS A 92 -14.76 8.29 -18.49
C LYS A 92 -15.08 8.59 -19.95
N LYS A 93 -16.10 7.94 -20.50
CA LYS A 93 -16.69 8.28 -21.79
C LYS A 93 -18.18 8.00 -21.75
N ASP A 94 -18.99 9.02 -22.01
CA ASP A 94 -20.45 8.93 -21.98
C ASP A 94 -20.93 8.36 -20.63
N SER A 95 -21.75 7.30 -20.65
CA SER A 95 -22.22 6.58 -19.46
C SER A 95 -21.26 5.47 -19.00
N MET A 96 -20.04 5.40 -19.51
CA MET A 96 -19.07 4.34 -19.21
C MET A 96 -17.84 4.87 -18.46
N LEU A 97 -17.40 4.11 -17.45
CA LEU A 97 -16.16 4.34 -16.71
C LEU A 97 -15.25 3.11 -16.83
N ALA A 98 -14.13 3.25 -17.53
CA ALA A 98 -13.07 2.25 -17.51
C ALA A 98 -12.31 2.34 -16.18
N VAL A 99 -12.21 1.22 -15.47
CA VAL A 99 -11.55 1.14 -14.15
C VAL A 99 -10.53 0.01 -14.18
N ALA A 100 -9.28 0.33 -13.81
CA ALA A 100 -8.25 -0.65 -13.56
C ALA A 100 -8.59 -1.43 -12.29
N ILE A 101 -8.58 -2.75 -12.33
CA ILE A 101 -8.90 -3.63 -11.21
C ILE A 101 -7.98 -4.85 -11.19
N THR A 102 -7.80 -5.45 -10.01
CA THR A 102 -7.03 -6.71 -9.87
C THR A 102 -7.88 -7.96 -10.07
N ASP A 103 -9.16 -7.92 -9.70
CA ASP A 103 -10.08 -9.05 -9.79
C ASP A 103 -11.42 -8.63 -10.43
N PRO A 104 -11.71 -9.09 -11.66
CA PRO A 104 -12.94 -8.75 -12.36
C PRO A 104 -14.17 -9.49 -11.84
N PHE A 105 -13.98 -10.48 -10.96
CA PHE A 105 -15.06 -11.25 -10.35
C PHE A 105 -15.45 -10.74 -8.96
N ASP A 106 -14.85 -9.64 -8.50
CA ASP A 106 -15.27 -8.94 -7.30
C ASP A 106 -16.57 -8.16 -7.56
N LEU A 107 -17.68 -8.90 -7.65
CA LEU A 107 -19.01 -8.36 -7.96
C LEU A 107 -19.43 -7.26 -6.98
N GLU A 108 -19.11 -7.44 -5.70
CA GLU A 108 -19.36 -6.45 -4.65
C GLU A 108 -18.69 -5.11 -4.97
N THR A 109 -17.43 -5.14 -5.40
CA THR A 109 -16.68 -3.94 -5.79
C THR A 109 -17.23 -3.31 -7.05
N MET A 110 -17.59 -4.12 -8.07
CA MET A 110 -18.17 -3.63 -9.31
C MET A 110 -19.54 -2.96 -9.11
N GLU A 111 -20.38 -3.53 -8.24
CA GLU A 111 -21.66 -2.93 -7.84
C GLU A 111 -21.46 -1.61 -7.09
N MET A 112 -20.52 -1.57 -6.14
CA MET A 112 -20.19 -0.33 -5.43
C MET A 112 -19.68 0.76 -6.36
N LEU A 113 -18.77 0.43 -7.28
CA LEU A 113 -18.26 1.36 -8.29
C LEU A 113 -19.40 1.96 -9.12
N SER A 114 -20.30 1.10 -9.61
CA SER A 114 -21.46 1.53 -10.41
C SER A 114 -22.38 2.43 -9.60
N ARG A 115 -22.63 2.09 -8.32
CA ARG A 115 -23.50 2.86 -7.42
C ARG A 115 -22.93 4.23 -7.06
N ILE A 116 -21.63 4.30 -6.76
CA ILE A 116 -20.96 5.55 -6.34
C ILE A 116 -20.81 6.49 -7.53
N THR A 117 -20.50 5.96 -8.72
CA THR A 117 -20.23 6.77 -9.91
C THR A 117 -21.47 7.07 -10.74
N GLY A 118 -22.52 6.25 -10.62
CA GLY A 118 -23.70 6.29 -11.48
C GLY A 118 -23.41 5.85 -12.93
N LEU A 119 -22.26 5.24 -13.19
CA LEU A 119 -21.81 4.86 -14.53
C LEU A 119 -21.75 3.34 -14.70
N GLN A 120 -21.83 2.90 -15.96
CA GLN A 120 -21.50 1.53 -16.34
C GLN A 120 -19.98 1.31 -16.22
N VAL A 121 -19.58 0.46 -15.29
CA VAL A 121 -18.16 0.17 -15.06
C VAL A 121 -17.67 -0.85 -16.08
N ILE A 122 -16.60 -0.49 -16.78
CA ILE A 122 -15.87 -1.35 -17.71
C ILE A 122 -14.58 -1.82 -17.03
N PRO A 123 -14.49 -3.09 -16.60
CA PRO A 123 -13.29 -3.59 -15.94
C PRO A 123 -12.13 -3.70 -16.92
N VAL A 124 -10.96 -3.23 -16.49
CA VAL A 124 -9.68 -3.39 -17.19
C VAL A 124 -8.69 -4.00 -16.20
N LEU A 125 -8.09 -5.12 -16.54
CA LEU A 125 -7.17 -5.81 -15.64
C LEU A 125 -5.82 -5.09 -15.59
N ALA A 126 -5.32 -4.92 -14.37
CA ALA A 126 -4.00 -4.39 -14.09
C ALA A 126 -3.40 -5.09 -12.87
N THR A 127 -2.09 -5.02 -12.75
CA THR A 127 -1.36 -5.55 -11.60
C THR A 127 -1.70 -4.72 -10.35
N ARG A 128 -1.64 -5.35 -9.17
CA ARG A 128 -1.82 -4.66 -7.89
C ARG A 128 -0.74 -3.60 -7.73
N LYS A 129 0.49 -3.92 -8.12
CA LYS A 129 1.62 -2.98 -8.07
C LYS A 129 1.33 -1.69 -8.87
N GLU A 130 0.93 -1.80 -10.13
CA GLU A 130 0.67 -0.62 -10.97
C GLU A 130 -0.53 0.21 -10.47
N ILE A 131 -1.58 -0.45 -9.96
CA ILE A 131 -2.72 0.27 -9.36
C ILE A 131 -2.27 1.09 -8.15
N LEU A 132 -1.46 0.50 -7.27
CA LEU A 132 -0.95 1.21 -6.08
C LEU A 132 0.01 2.34 -6.45
N GLU A 133 0.86 2.14 -7.47
CA GLU A 133 1.70 3.19 -8.04
C GLU A 133 0.88 4.34 -8.61
N ALA A 134 -0.15 4.04 -9.41
CA ALA A 134 -1.05 5.05 -9.97
C ALA A 134 -1.79 5.80 -8.86
N ILE A 135 -2.25 5.11 -7.82
CA ILE A 135 -2.89 5.75 -6.67
C ILE A 135 -1.90 6.72 -6.00
N SER A 136 -0.68 6.26 -5.72
CA SER A 136 0.35 7.09 -5.10
C SER A 136 0.66 8.33 -5.93
N VAL A 137 0.85 8.17 -7.23
CA VAL A 137 1.25 9.28 -8.13
C VAL A 137 0.11 10.28 -8.34
N HIS A 138 -1.13 9.83 -8.50
CA HIS A 138 -2.22 10.69 -8.98
C HIS A 138 -3.13 11.22 -7.87
N TYR A 139 -3.38 10.46 -6.81
CA TYR A 139 -4.19 10.97 -5.70
C TYR A 139 -3.40 11.80 -4.70
N LEU A 140 -2.08 11.60 -4.61
CA LEU A 140 -1.25 12.20 -3.56
C LEU A 140 -0.44 13.40 -4.04
N LYS A 141 -0.36 13.65 -5.35
CA LYS A 141 0.18 14.91 -5.89
C LYS A 141 -0.67 16.12 -5.51
N SER A 142 -2.00 15.97 -5.49
CA SER A 142 -2.96 17.06 -5.24
C SER A 142 -3.22 17.36 -3.76
N SER A 143 -2.61 16.61 -2.84
CA SER A 143 -2.84 16.69 -1.40
C SER A 143 -1.56 16.96 -0.60
N SER A 144 -0.57 17.56 -1.26
CA SER A 144 0.52 18.27 -0.57
C SER A 144 -0.04 19.55 0.04
N GLY A 145 -0.74 19.40 1.19
CA GLY A 145 -1.26 20.52 1.95
C GLY A 145 -0.13 21.50 2.26
N GLU A 146 -0.23 22.70 1.70
CA GLU A 146 0.63 23.82 2.06
C GLU A 146 0.40 24.14 3.55
N GLY A 147 1.29 23.64 4.43
CA GLY A 147 1.28 23.94 5.87
C GLY A 147 1.18 22.74 6.83
N GLY A 148 1.04 21.50 6.36
CA GLY A 148 0.96 20.30 7.22
C GLY A 148 2.29 19.90 7.88
N GLU A 149 2.25 19.29 9.07
CA GLU A 149 3.43 18.70 9.72
C GLU A 149 3.99 17.56 8.82
N ALA A 150 5.28 17.63 8.49
CA ALA A 150 5.94 16.63 7.65
C ALA A 150 6.22 15.33 8.43
N ILE A 151 5.82 14.18 7.87
CA ILE A 151 6.11 12.84 8.36
C ILE A 151 6.95 12.12 7.31
N LEU A 152 8.08 11.55 7.73
CA LEU A 152 8.90 10.71 6.87
C LEU A 152 8.52 9.24 7.09
N VAL A 153 8.32 8.50 6.00
CA VAL A 153 7.99 7.07 6.02
C VAL A 153 9.09 6.32 5.27
N ALA A 154 9.84 5.49 5.98
CA ALA A 154 10.86 4.60 5.44
C ALA A 154 10.29 3.17 5.34
N GLU A 155 9.96 2.74 4.13
CA GLU A 155 9.34 1.44 3.85
C GLU A 155 9.65 1.03 2.41
N ASP A 156 10.26 -0.15 2.24
CA ASP A 156 10.65 -0.69 0.93
C ASP A 156 9.47 -1.36 0.21
N SER A 157 8.43 -1.80 0.93
CA SER A 157 7.19 -2.27 0.33
C SER A 157 6.30 -1.12 -0.13
N LEU A 158 6.32 -0.84 -1.44
CA LEU A 158 5.48 0.20 -2.04
C LEU A 158 3.99 0.08 -1.68
N PRO A 159 3.35 -1.11 -1.65
CA PRO A 159 1.99 -1.24 -1.16
C PRO A 159 1.77 -0.71 0.26
N VAL A 160 2.70 -0.98 1.17
CA VAL A 160 2.62 -0.53 2.57
C VAL A 160 2.89 0.97 2.66
N ALA A 161 3.92 1.46 1.96
CA ALA A 161 4.28 2.87 1.90
C ALA A 161 3.10 3.72 1.38
N THR A 162 2.48 3.33 0.26
CA THR A 162 1.31 4.02 -0.29
C THR A 162 0.15 4.01 0.70
N LEU A 163 -0.06 2.90 1.43
CA LEU A 163 -1.16 2.79 2.41
C LEU A 163 -1.00 3.80 3.54
N ILE A 164 0.21 3.89 4.08
CA ILE A 164 0.55 4.86 5.12
C ILE A 164 0.42 6.28 4.58
N GLN A 165 0.94 6.53 3.37
CA GLN A 165 0.90 7.83 2.71
C GLN A 165 -0.53 8.34 2.55
N VAL A 166 -1.42 7.57 1.90
CA VAL A 166 -2.83 7.92 1.71
C VAL A 166 -3.52 8.18 3.05
N SER A 167 -3.26 7.34 4.05
CA SER A 167 -3.89 7.44 5.36
C SER A 167 -3.53 8.74 6.08
N LEU A 168 -2.26 9.15 6.02
CA LEU A 168 -1.77 10.36 6.69
C LEU A 168 -2.07 11.63 5.91
N VAL A 169 -2.00 11.58 4.59
CA VAL A 169 -2.36 12.72 3.73
C VAL A 169 -3.83 13.10 3.88
N LYS A 170 -4.73 12.11 4.04
CA LYS A 170 -6.15 12.35 4.36
C LYS A 170 -6.35 13.13 5.67
N GLU A 171 -5.42 13.01 6.61
CA GLU A 171 -5.42 13.70 7.90
C GLU A 171 -4.70 15.06 7.85
N GLY A 172 -4.27 15.50 6.68
CA GLY A 172 -3.61 16.80 6.46
C GLY A 172 -2.10 16.82 6.69
N TYR A 173 -1.45 15.65 6.83
CA TYR A 173 0.01 15.57 6.94
C TYR A 173 0.69 15.64 5.57
N LYS A 174 1.86 16.29 5.52
CA LYS A 174 2.79 16.13 4.39
C LYS A 174 3.56 14.81 4.61
N VAL A 175 3.55 13.91 3.63
CA VAL A 175 4.28 12.64 3.75
C VAL A 175 5.44 12.60 2.77
N ILE A 176 6.64 12.30 3.30
CA ILE A 176 7.86 12.09 2.54
C ILE A 176 8.13 10.59 2.56
N LEU A 177 8.38 9.98 1.40
CA LEU A 177 8.71 8.56 1.31
C LEU A 177 10.22 8.36 1.17
N ALA A 178 10.72 7.32 1.81
CA ALA A 178 12.06 6.77 1.62
C ALA A 178 11.93 5.25 1.43
N HIS A 179 12.72 4.69 0.52
CA HIS A 179 12.69 3.26 0.20
C HIS A 179 13.64 2.43 1.07
N ASP A 180 14.42 3.08 1.94
CA ASP A 180 15.30 2.41 2.89
C ASP A 180 15.81 3.36 4.00
N GLY A 181 16.59 2.84 4.95
CA GLY A 181 17.14 3.63 6.05
C GLY A 181 18.18 4.69 5.64
N LEU A 182 18.98 4.48 4.59
CA LEU A 182 19.98 5.48 4.17
C LEU A 182 19.32 6.71 3.52
N GLU A 183 18.35 6.47 2.64
CA GLU A 183 17.54 7.54 2.06
C GLU A 183 16.76 8.28 3.13
N ALA A 184 16.17 7.53 4.09
CA ALA A 184 15.45 8.11 5.21
C ALA A 184 16.35 9.02 6.07
N LEU A 185 17.58 8.60 6.37
CA LEU A 185 18.53 9.42 7.13
C LEU A 185 18.85 10.73 6.39
N LYS A 186 19.10 10.66 5.07
CA LYS A 186 19.36 11.85 4.24
C LYS A 186 18.17 12.81 4.23
N LEU A 187 16.96 12.29 4.09
CA LEU A 187 15.72 13.07 4.09
C LEU A 187 15.43 13.65 5.48
N ALA A 188 15.69 12.91 6.56
CA ALA A 188 15.51 13.40 7.92
C ALA A 188 16.40 14.62 8.23
N LEU A 189 17.65 14.62 7.73
CA LEU A 189 18.58 15.73 7.91
C LEU A 189 18.18 16.99 7.13
N SER A 190 17.67 16.81 5.91
CA SER A 190 17.32 17.90 4.99
C SER A 190 15.93 18.46 5.25
N GLU A 191 14.92 17.60 5.38
CA GLU A 191 13.50 17.99 5.50
C GLU A 191 13.05 18.17 6.95
N ARG A 192 13.80 17.64 7.93
CA ARG A 192 13.51 17.73 9.38
C ARG A 192 12.05 17.41 9.73
N PRO A 193 11.58 16.19 9.43
CA PRO A 193 10.21 15.78 9.70
C PRO A 193 9.89 15.84 11.20
N LYS A 194 8.62 16.02 11.54
CA LYS A 194 8.13 16.00 12.92
C LYS A 194 8.09 14.60 13.52
N LEU A 195 8.05 13.58 12.67
CA LEU A 195 7.98 12.18 13.05
C LEU A 195 8.53 11.31 11.91
N ILE A 196 9.17 10.20 12.27
CA ILE A 196 9.61 9.17 11.32
C ILE A 196 8.81 7.89 11.59
N ILE A 197 8.29 7.26 10.55
CA ILE A 197 7.80 5.88 10.56
C ILE A 197 8.83 5.05 9.80
N THR A 198 9.32 3.96 10.35
CA THR A 198 10.33 3.12 9.68
C THR A 198 9.98 1.64 9.77
N ASP A 199 10.16 0.88 8.69
CA ASP A 199 10.16 -0.58 8.80
C ASP A 199 11.36 -1.05 9.63
N SER A 200 11.11 -2.08 10.42
CA SER A 200 12.09 -2.84 11.18
C SER A 200 13.18 -3.43 10.29
N VAL A 201 12.82 -3.92 9.09
CA VAL A 201 13.73 -4.58 8.15
C VAL A 201 13.65 -3.86 6.81
N MET A 202 14.78 -3.36 6.32
CA MET A 202 14.90 -2.73 5.01
C MET A 202 16.28 -3.03 4.42
N PRO A 203 16.46 -2.90 3.09
CA PRO A 203 17.77 -2.95 2.45
C PRO A 203 18.71 -1.85 2.97
N ARG A 204 20.03 -2.08 2.88
CA ARG A 204 21.13 -1.14 3.20
C ARG A 204 21.21 -0.68 4.67
N MET A 205 20.14 -0.15 5.25
CA MET A 205 20.03 0.23 6.67
C MET A 205 18.62 -0.09 7.18
N ASP A 206 18.57 -0.86 8.27
CA ASP A 206 17.34 -1.28 8.95
C ASP A 206 16.80 -0.19 9.90
N GLY A 207 15.59 -0.39 10.43
CA GLY A 207 14.94 0.60 11.31
C GLY A 207 15.72 0.88 12.59
N TYR A 208 16.41 -0.13 13.14
CA TYR A 208 17.25 0.01 14.33
C TYR A 208 18.51 0.85 14.03
N GLY A 209 19.14 0.63 12.86
CA GLY A 209 20.25 1.43 12.37
C GLY A 209 19.86 2.88 12.13
N LEU A 210 18.69 3.10 11.51
CA LEU A 210 18.15 4.43 11.31
C LEU A 210 17.91 5.14 12.65
N LEU A 211 17.28 4.48 13.63
CA LEU A 211 17.09 5.05 14.97
C LEU A 211 18.42 5.49 15.59
N ARG A 212 19.43 4.62 15.61
CA ARG A 212 20.75 4.97 16.16
C ARG A 212 21.35 6.19 15.46
N ALA A 213 21.29 6.25 14.13
CA ALA A 213 21.84 7.37 13.37
C ALA A 213 21.08 8.68 13.64
N ILE A 214 19.75 8.63 13.69
CA ILE A 214 18.90 9.79 14.00
C ILE A 214 19.16 10.31 15.42
N LYS A 215 19.26 9.40 16.40
CA LYS A 215 19.52 9.75 17.80
C LYS A 215 20.95 10.23 18.06
N ALA A 216 21.93 9.78 17.27
CA ALA A 216 23.32 10.21 17.40
C ALA A 216 23.58 11.64 16.90
N ASN A 217 22.69 12.21 16.09
CA ASN A 217 22.85 13.56 15.54
C ASN A 217 21.98 14.57 16.32
N PRO A 218 22.56 15.61 16.97
CA PRO A 218 21.81 16.61 17.75
C PRO A 218 20.71 17.35 16.97
N MET A 219 20.81 17.44 15.65
CA MET A 219 19.82 18.11 14.81
C MET A 219 18.57 17.27 14.57
N THR A 220 18.66 15.95 14.75
CA THR A 220 17.58 14.98 14.48
C THR A 220 17.21 14.15 15.70
N SER A 221 17.99 14.20 16.79
CA SER A 221 17.83 13.35 17.97
C SER A 221 16.44 13.47 18.63
N GLU A 222 15.85 14.65 18.51
CA GLU A 222 14.52 14.97 19.04
C GLU A 222 13.35 14.48 18.17
N ILE A 223 13.63 13.91 16.99
CA ILE A 223 12.58 13.39 16.11
C ILE A 223 12.10 12.04 16.67
N PRO A 224 10.81 11.90 17.04
CA PRO A 224 10.26 10.62 17.47
C PRO A 224 10.17 9.65 16.29
N ILE A 225 10.38 8.36 16.58
CA ILE A 225 10.38 7.31 15.55
C ILE A 225 9.41 6.21 15.94
N ILE A 226 8.48 5.89 15.05
CA ILE A 226 7.56 4.77 15.17
C ILE A 226 8.07 3.62 14.30
N MET A 227 8.14 2.41 14.86
CA MET A 227 8.57 1.22 14.11
C MET A 227 7.38 0.50 13.45
N LEU A 228 7.48 0.12 12.19
CA LEU A 228 6.62 -0.90 11.56
C LEU A 228 7.28 -2.26 11.74
N THR A 229 6.52 -3.27 12.16
CA THR A 229 7.09 -4.60 12.45
C THR A 229 6.14 -5.73 12.14
N SER A 230 6.65 -6.81 11.54
CA SER A 230 5.94 -8.08 11.42
C SER A 230 5.99 -8.90 12.72
N LYS A 231 6.89 -8.55 13.63
CA LYS A 231 7.04 -9.13 14.95
C LYS A 231 6.31 -8.28 15.98
N ALA A 232 5.20 -8.81 16.47
CA ALA A 232 4.27 -8.10 17.35
C ALA A 232 3.94 -8.92 18.60
N SER A 233 4.88 -9.72 19.10
CA SER A 233 4.74 -10.29 20.44
C SER A 233 4.99 -9.21 21.48
N THR A 234 4.41 -9.36 22.66
CA THR A 234 4.61 -8.44 23.78
C THR A 234 6.09 -8.24 24.10
N GLU A 235 6.92 -9.29 23.97
CA GLU A 235 8.36 -9.20 24.19
C GLU A 235 9.08 -8.37 23.13
N ASP A 236 8.67 -8.46 21.86
CA ASP A 236 9.26 -7.69 20.77
C ASP A 236 8.85 -6.21 20.85
N GLU A 237 7.61 -5.94 21.27
CA GLU A 237 7.12 -4.60 21.56
C GLU A 237 7.92 -3.94 22.69
N GLN A 238 8.11 -4.66 23.81
CA GLN A 238 8.90 -4.17 24.94
C GLN A 238 10.33 -3.84 24.52
N LYS A 239 10.99 -4.75 23.80
CA LYS A 239 12.36 -4.54 23.31
C LYS A 239 12.48 -3.31 22.41
N ALA A 240 11.49 -3.06 21.55
CA ALA A 240 11.51 -1.89 20.67
C ALA A 240 11.44 -0.58 21.46
N LEU A 241 10.58 -0.51 22.48
CA LEU A 241 10.47 0.66 23.36
C LEU A 241 11.74 0.87 24.18
N GLU A 242 12.31 -0.20 24.75
CA GLU A 242 13.59 -0.15 25.48
C GLU A 242 14.75 0.32 24.59
N PHE A 243 14.70 0.00 23.29
CA PHE A 243 15.70 0.44 22.31
C PHE A 243 15.56 1.94 21.93
N GLY A 244 14.46 2.58 22.30
CA GLY A 244 14.24 4.03 22.14
C GLY A 244 13.27 4.42 21.02
N PHE A 245 12.52 3.48 20.45
CA PHE A 245 11.37 3.82 19.60
C PHE A 245 10.25 4.46 20.43
N SER A 246 9.54 5.42 19.85
CA SER A 246 8.47 6.15 20.53
C SER A 246 7.14 5.38 20.55
N ASP A 247 6.91 4.54 19.54
CA ASP A 247 5.77 3.63 19.44
C ASP A 247 6.05 2.59 18.34
N PHE A 248 5.12 1.68 18.08
CA PHE A 248 5.19 0.72 16.98
C PHE A 248 3.81 0.47 16.35
N ILE A 249 3.82 -0.05 15.12
CA ILE A 249 2.64 -0.44 14.35
C ILE A 249 2.88 -1.84 13.80
N PRO A 250 2.10 -2.86 14.20
CA PRO A 250 2.27 -4.21 13.69
C PRO A 250 1.74 -4.33 12.26
N LYS A 251 2.43 -5.14 11.45
CA LYS A 251 1.95 -5.60 10.13
C LYS A 251 0.99 -6.79 10.33
N PRO A 252 -0.11 -6.92 9.54
CA PRO A 252 -0.50 -6.06 8.43
C PRO A 252 -0.98 -4.68 8.89
N VAL A 253 -0.49 -3.64 8.19
CA VAL A 253 -0.74 -2.24 8.55
C VAL A 253 -2.22 -1.90 8.36
N GLN A 254 -2.82 -1.26 9.36
CA GLN A 254 -4.20 -0.78 9.32
C GLN A 254 -4.20 0.76 9.31
N PRO A 255 -4.85 1.42 8.32
CA PRO A 255 -4.92 2.88 8.21
C PRO A 255 -5.27 3.60 9.52
N ILE A 256 -6.32 3.13 10.21
CA ILE A 256 -6.79 3.72 11.46
C ILE A 256 -5.73 3.70 12.57
N ARG A 257 -4.91 2.64 12.60
CA ARG A 257 -3.84 2.45 13.59
C ARG A 257 -2.65 3.34 13.28
N VAL A 258 -2.30 3.52 12.00
CA VAL A 258 -1.26 4.47 11.59
C VAL A 258 -1.61 5.88 12.07
N VAL A 259 -2.83 6.33 11.75
CA VAL A 259 -3.29 7.67 12.11
C VAL A 259 -3.33 7.87 13.63
N SER A 260 -3.88 6.91 14.38
CA SER A 260 -3.99 7.05 15.83
C SER A 260 -2.63 7.11 16.52
N ARG A 261 -1.68 6.27 16.10
CA ARG A 261 -0.32 6.21 16.67
C ARG A 261 0.48 7.47 16.36
N VAL A 262 0.41 7.98 15.13
CA VAL A 262 1.03 9.24 14.74
C VAL A 262 0.49 10.41 15.57
N LYS A 263 -0.84 10.57 15.67
CA LYS A 263 -1.46 11.63 16.48
C LYS A 263 -1.01 11.55 17.93
N HIS A 264 -1.06 10.37 18.52
CA HIS A 264 -0.64 10.15 19.91
C HIS A 264 0.81 10.58 20.17
N VAL A 265 1.76 10.12 19.34
CA VAL A 265 3.19 10.45 19.51
C VAL A 265 3.46 11.94 19.30
N LEU A 266 2.84 12.57 18.31
CA LEU A 266 2.96 14.01 18.07
C LEU A 266 2.39 14.83 19.24
N GLU A 267 1.25 14.43 19.80
CA GLU A 267 0.66 15.07 20.98
C GLU A 267 1.55 14.95 22.22
N MET A 268 2.12 13.78 22.49
CA MET A 268 3.04 13.59 23.61
C MET A 268 4.27 14.49 23.45
N THR A 269 4.87 14.53 22.26
CA THR A 269 6.05 15.35 21.98
C THR A 269 5.77 16.85 22.16
N LYS A 270 4.55 17.33 21.87
CA LYS A 270 4.13 18.72 22.12
C LYS A 270 4.01 19.03 23.62
N LYS A 271 3.56 18.07 24.44
CA LYS A 271 3.41 18.25 25.90
C LYS A 271 4.75 18.33 26.61
N PHE A 272 5.74 17.51 26.22
CA PHE A 272 7.07 17.51 26.86
C PHE A 272 7.96 18.70 26.47
N ARG A 273 7.56 19.49 25.47
CA ARG A 273 8.27 20.71 25.04
C ARG A 273 7.70 22.01 25.64
N ARG A 274 6.64 21.92 26.45
CA ARG A 274 6.07 23.03 27.22
C ARG A 274 6.52 22.93 28.67
#